data_AF-A0A5J4PP88-F1
#
_entry.id   AF-A0A5J4PP88-F1
#
_cell.length_a   1.000
_cell.length_b   1.000
_cell.length_c   1.000
_cell.angle_alpha   90.00
_cell.angle_beta   90.00
_cell.angle_gamma   90.00
#
_symmetry.space_group_name_H-M   'P 1'
#
loop_
_entity.id
_entity.type
_entity.pdbx_description
1 polymer ?
#
loop_
_entity_poly.entity_id
_entity_poly.type
_entity_poly.pdbx_seq_one_letter_code
_entity_poly.pdbx_strand_id
1 'polypeptide(L)'
;MSRRKIYRIDAAELKVWRQLSEELFHHPVFRECDFETVQIVALKRNPEPRIVDVDKPLKYLERFIINNGNRSVGKQKLCEILKISRPTLNKWIADEFISRGQTKEPWAGHQSFDLKKVLEELKKQQDKK
;
A
#
# COMPACT_ATOMS: atom_id res chain seq x y z
N MET A 1 0.67 -10.44 -8.08
CA MET A 1 -0.29 -9.76 -7.19
C MET A 1 -1.28 -10.79 -6.69
N SER A 2 -1.43 -10.97 -5.37
CA SER A 2 -2.38 -11.95 -4.84
C SER A 2 -3.81 -11.47 -5.11
N ARG A 3 -4.68 -12.32 -5.64
CA ARG A 3 -6.09 -11.98 -5.87
C ARG A 3 -6.73 -11.66 -4.53
N ARG A 4 -7.35 -10.48 -4.43
CA ARG A 4 -8.09 -10.06 -3.22
C ARG A 4 -9.17 -11.09 -2.94
N LYS A 5 -9.29 -11.55 -1.69
CA LYS A 5 -10.34 -12.48 -1.30
C LYS A 5 -11.69 -11.77 -1.43
N ILE A 6 -12.56 -12.35 -2.25
CA ILE A 6 -13.93 -11.89 -2.49
C ILE A 6 -14.85 -12.76 -1.65
N TYR A 7 -15.74 -12.13 -0.89
CA TYR A 7 -16.85 -12.80 -0.24
C TYR A 7 -18.10 -12.46 -1.04
N ARG A 8 -18.85 -13.50 -1.41
CA ARG A 8 -20.14 -13.39 -2.09
C ARG A 8 -21.20 -13.91 -1.15
N ILE A 9 -22.30 -13.19 -1.07
CA ILE A 9 -23.48 -13.60 -0.32
C ILE A 9 -24.67 -13.38 -1.27
N ASP A 10 -25.58 -14.33 -1.30
CA ASP A 10 -26.86 -14.15 -1.97
C ASP A 10 -27.64 -13.07 -1.22
N ALA A 11 -28.12 -12.06 -1.93
CA ALA A 11 -28.87 -10.99 -1.30
C ALA A 11 -30.17 -11.52 -0.67
N ALA A 12 -30.79 -12.56 -1.26
CA ALA A 12 -32.01 -13.18 -0.76
C ALA A 12 -31.87 -13.82 0.63
N GLU A 13 -30.64 -14.17 1.04
CA GLU A 13 -30.37 -14.69 2.39
C GLU A 13 -30.45 -13.61 3.48
N LEU A 14 -30.50 -12.33 3.11
CA LEU A 14 -30.56 -11.23 4.07
C LEU A 14 -31.99 -10.96 4.54
N LYS A 15 -32.18 -10.84 5.86
CA LYS A 15 -33.47 -10.54 6.49
C LYS A 15 -34.14 -9.25 5.98
N VAL A 16 -33.35 -8.30 5.48
CA VAL A 16 -33.81 -7.00 4.98
C VAL A 16 -34.02 -6.96 3.46
N TRP A 17 -33.67 -8.04 2.75
CA TRP A 17 -33.69 -8.05 1.29
C TRP A 17 -35.06 -7.76 0.71
N ARG A 18 -36.13 -8.32 1.31
CA ARG A 18 -37.49 -8.13 0.82
C ARG A 18 -37.89 -6.65 0.73
N GLN A 19 -37.60 -5.88 1.79
CA GLN A 19 -37.87 -4.44 1.82
C GLN A 19 -37.03 -3.70 0.77
N LEU A 20 -35.76 -4.10 0.64
CA LEU A 20 -34.82 -3.48 -0.29
C LEU A 20 -35.18 -3.76 -1.77
N SER A 21 -35.65 -4.98 -2.08
CA SER A 21 -36.11 -5.36 -3.42
C SER A 21 -37.40 -4.63 -3.81
N GLU A 22 -38.31 -4.39 -2.85
CA GLU A 22 -39.54 -3.61 -3.08
C GLU A 22 -39.19 -2.16 -3.46
N GLU A 23 -38.26 -1.53 -2.73
CA GLU A 23 -37.77 -0.18 -3.05
C GLU A 23 -37.08 -0.12 -4.41
N LEU A 24 -36.20 -1.09 -4.70
CA LEU A 24 -35.48 -1.15 -5.98
C LEU A 24 -36.44 -1.38 -7.16
N PHE A 25 -37.48 -2.20 -6.99
CA PHE A 25 -38.48 -2.44 -8.02
C PHE A 25 -39.25 -1.17 -8.41
N HIS A 26 -39.46 -0.25 -7.47
CA HIS A 26 -40.11 1.05 -7.73
C HIS A 26 -39.19 2.06 -8.42
N HIS A 27 -37.89 1.78 -8.50
CA HIS A 27 -36.94 2.61 -9.19
C HIS A 27 -36.97 2.30 -10.71
N PRO A 28 -37.14 3.31 -11.58
CA PRO A 28 -37.38 3.11 -13.02
C PRO A 28 -36.24 2.39 -13.75
N VAL A 29 -35.02 2.45 -13.21
CA VAL A 29 -33.84 1.78 -13.78
C VAL A 29 -33.82 0.27 -13.53
N PHE A 30 -34.43 -0.21 -12.44
CA PHE A 30 -34.33 -1.61 -12.01
C PHE A 30 -35.63 -2.40 -12.19
N ARG A 31 -36.63 -1.79 -12.82
CA ARG A 31 -37.98 -2.38 -12.99
C ARG A 31 -37.99 -3.69 -13.78
N GLU A 32 -37.02 -3.85 -14.68
CA GLU A 32 -36.83 -5.04 -15.52
C GLU A 32 -35.71 -5.96 -14.99
N CYS A 33 -35.12 -5.64 -13.83
CA CYS A 33 -34.09 -6.47 -13.24
C CYS A 33 -34.70 -7.65 -12.47
N ASP A 34 -34.02 -8.79 -12.53
CA ASP A 34 -34.30 -9.94 -11.70
C ASP A 34 -33.66 -9.76 -10.31
N PHE A 35 -34.51 -9.75 -9.28
CA PHE A 35 -34.10 -9.60 -7.88
C PHE A 35 -33.84 -10.93 -7.17
N GLU A 36 -34.10 -12.07 -7.80
CA GLU A 36 -33.80 -13.40 -7.26
C GLU A 36 -32.32 -13.78 -7.42
N THR A 37 -31.60 -13.10 -8.31
CA THR A 37 -30.20 -13.40 -8.65
C THR A 37 -29.18 -12.37 -8.14
N VAL A 38 -29.60 -11.45 -7.28
CA VAL A 38 -28.74 -10.36 -6.79
C VAL A 38 -27.70 -10.89 -5.81
N GLN A 39 -26.43 -10.54 -6.07
CA GLN A 39 -25.32 -10.88 -5.21
C GLN A 39 -24.73 -9.64 -4.54
N ILE A 40 -24.46 -9.75 -3.24
CA ILE A 40 -23.66 -8.76 -2.52
C ILE A 40 -22.20 -9.22 -2.50
N VAL A 41 -21.32 -8.36 -2.98
CA VAL A 41 -19.89 -8.62 -3.07
C VAL A 41 -19.14 -7.76 -2.05
N ALA A 42 -18.54 -8.41 -1.05
CA ALA A 42 -17.66 -7.77 -0.10
C ALA A 42 -16.19 -8.10 -0.41
N LEU A 43 -15.37 -7.08 -0.56
CA LEU A 43 -13.93 -7.25 -0.74
C LEU A 43 -13.24 -7.25 0.63
N LYS A 44 -12.49 -8.32 0.97
CA LYS A 44 -11.74 -8.36 2.24
C LYS A 44 -10.90 -7.10 2.38
N ARG A 45 -10.92 -6.42 3.52
CA ARG A 45 -10.05 -5.26 3.77
C ARG A 45 -8.61 -5.69 3.51
N ASN A 46 -7.87 -4.90 2.73
CA ASN A 46 -6.44 -5.17 2.57
C ASN A 46 -5.83 -5.10 3.98
N PRO A 47 -4.96 -6.06 4.38
CA PRO A 47 -4.14 -5.82 5.55
C PRO A 47 -3.40 -4.50 5.34
N GLU A 48 -3.26 -3.71 6.41
CA GLU A 48 -2.39 -2.53 6.34
C GLU A 48 -1.05 -2.98 5.77
N PRO A 49 -0.53 -2.26 4.76
CA PRO A 49 0.75 -2.63 4.21
C PRO A 49 1.77 -2.58 5.36
N ARG A 50 2.57 -3.64 5.49
CA ARG A 50 3.67 -3.73 6.47
C ARG A 50 4.93 -4.22 5.79
N ILE A 51 6.09 -3.73 6.24
CA ILE A 51 7.38 -4.26 5.83
C ILE A 51 7.65 -5.53 6.65
N VAL A 52 7.77 -6.68 5.96
CA VAL A 52 7.96 -7.99 6.61
C VAL A 52 9.34 -8.12 7.27
N ASP A 53 10.39 -7.62 6.61
CA ASP A 53 11.79 -7.70 7.08
C ASP A 53 12.49 -6.36 6.82
N VAL A 54 12.40 -5.45 7.80
CA VAL A 54 13.11 -4.16 7.77
C VAL A 54 14.48 -4.24 8.45
N ASP A 55 14.74 -5.30 9.21
CA ASP A 55 15.91 -5.42 10.09
C ASP A 55 17.23 -5.42 9.31
N LYS A 56 17.27 -6.15 8.19
CA LYS A 56 18.45 -6.18 7.30
C LYS A 56 18.70 -4.83 6.61
N PRO A 57 17.71 -4.24 5.89
CA PRO A 57 17.83 -2.90 5.32
C PRO A 57 18.31 -1.85 6.32
N LEU A 58 17.77 -1.87 7.54
CA LEU A 58 18.11 -0.94 8.61
C LEU A 58 19.56 -1.10 9.05
N LYS A 59 20.03 -2.34 9.31
CA LYS A 59 21.44 -2.61 9.63
C LYS A 59 22.41 -2.16 8.53
N TYR A 60 22.05 -2.37 7.26
CA TYR A 60 22.90 -1.94 6.15
C TYR A 60 22.96 -0.42 6.03
N LEU A 61 21.83 0.26 6.23
CA LEU A 61 21.75 1.71 6.24
C LEU A 61 22.58 2.31 7.38
N GLU A 62 22.43 1.80 8.61
CA GLU A 62 23.20 2.24 9.77
C GLU A 62 24.71 2.09 9.54
N ARG A 63 25.14 0.90 9.09
CA ARG A 63 26.56 0.64 8.79
C ARG A 63 27.09 1.59 7.72
N PHE A 64 26.29 1.87 6.69
CA PHE A 64 26.69 2.80 5.64
C PHE A 64 26.85 4.23 6.17
N ILE A 65 25.91 4.71 6.99
CA ILE A 65 25.96 6.04 7.60
C ILE A 65 27.16 6.16 8.54
N ILE A 66 27.46 5.13 9.34
CA ILE A 66 28.64 5.12 10.22
C ILE A 66 29.93 5.26 9.39
N ASN A 67 30.04 4.51 8.28
CA ASN A 67 31.26 4.49 7.48
C ASN A 67 31.43 5.69 6.52
N ASN A 68 30.33 6.32 6.10
CA ASN A 68 30.34 7.33 5.03
C ASN A 68 29.75 8.68 5.44
N GLY A 69 29.22 8.79 6.65
CA GLY A 69 28.43 9.94 7.09
C GLY A 69 27.01 9.99 6.51
N ASN A 70 26.20 10.93 7.02
CA ASN A 70 24.90 11.22 6.44
C ASN A 70 25.05 12.03 5.16
N ARG A 71 24.33 11.64 4.12
CA ARG A 71 24.25 12.38 2.86
C ARG A 71 22.93 12.11 2.16
N SER A 72 22.60 12.97 1.21
CA SER A 72 21.50 12.75 0.27
C SER A 72 21.96 11.85 -0.87
N VAL A 73 21.18 10.80 -1.18
CA VAL A 73 21.51 9.85 -2.25
C VAL A 73 20.36 9.70 -3.25
N GLY A 74 20.70 9.42 -4.50
CA GLY A 74 19.72 9.06 -5.51
C GLY A 74 19.06 7.70 -5.24
N LYS A 75 17.90 7.48 -5.86
CA LYS A 75 17.10 6.26 -5.72
C LYS A 75 17.86 4.96 -5.96
N GLN A 76 18.70 4.91 -7.00
CA GLN A 76 19.50 3.73 -7.33
C GLN A 76 20.51 3.42 -6.22
N LYS A 77 21.22 4.44 -5.74
CA LYS A 77 22.18 4.29 -4.65
C LYS A 77 21.49 3.89 -3.35
N LEU A 78 20.29 4.39 -3.09
CA LEU A 78 19.49 3.97 -1.93
C LEU A 78 19.15 2.47 -1.99
N CYS A 79 18.79 1.95 -3.17
CA CYS A 79 18.54 0.52 -3.36
C CYS A 79 19.79 -0.33 -3.06
N GLU A 80 20.96 0.13 -3.54
CA GLU A 80 22.24 -0.54 -3.27
C GLU A 80 22.58 -0.57 -1.77
N ILE A 81 22.39 0.55 -1.08
CA ILE A 81 22.67 0.67 0.37
C ILE A 81 21.74 -0.26 1.15
N LEU A 82 20.44 -0.22 0.87
CA LEU A 82 19.43 -1.02 1.57
C LEU A 82 19.45 -2.51 1.16
N LYS A 83 20.18 -2.85 0.09
CA LYS A 83 20.18 -4.17 -0.57
C LYS A 83 18.78 -4.66 -0.93
N ILE A 84 17.97 -3.79 -1.51
CA ILE A 84 16.62 -4.10 -1.99
C ILE A 84 16.48 -3.81 -3.48
N SER A 85 15.47 -4.40 -4.11
CA SER A 85 15.15 -4.13 -5.50
C SER A 85 14.47 -2.76 -5.67
N ARG A 86 14.60 -2.15 -6.86
CA ARG A 86 13.86 -0.92 -7.20
C ARG A 86 12.34 -1.08 -7.07
N PRO A 87 11.72 -2.22 -7.49
CA PRO A 87 10.31 -2.49 -7.21
C PRO A 87 9.97 -2.47 -5.71
N THR A 88 10.83 -3.04 -4.86
CA THR A 88 10.65 -3.02 -3.41
C THR A 88 10.65 -1.60 -2.86
N LEU A 89 11.64 -0.79 -3.26
CA LEU A 89 11.71 0.61 -2.84
C LEU A 89 10.50 1.42 -3.34
N ASN A 90 10.07 1.20 -4.59
CA ASN A 90 8.85 1.83 -5.12
C ASN A 90 7.63 1.49 -4.29
N LYS A 91 7.49 0.22 -3.90
CA LYS A 91 6.40 -0.24 -3.05
C LYS A 91 6.46 0.44 -1.69
N TRP A 92 7.63 0.55 -1.08
CA TRP A 92 7.78 1.23 0.21
C TRP A 92 7.43 2.72 0.16
N ILE A 93 7.70 3.38 -0.96
CA ILE A 93 7.29 4.77 -1.19
C ILE A 93 5.78 4.87 -1.44
N ALA A 94 5.20 3.92 -2.18
CA ALA A 94 3.76 3.89 -2.49
C ALA A 94 2.91 3.57 -1.25
N ASP A 95 3.41 2.70 -0.39
CA ASP A 95 2.80 2.32 0.89
C ASP A 95 3.16 3.31 2.02
N GLU A 96 3.80 4.45 1.69
CA GLU A 96 4.18 5.54 2.62
C GLU A 96 5.07 5.12 3.79
N PHE A 97 5.82 4.02 3.65
CA PHE A 97 6.82 3.61 4.64
C PHE A 97 8.05 4.50 4.64
N ILE A 98 8.41 5.03 3.47
CA ILE A 98 9.49 5.98 3.26
C ILE A 98 8.90 7.17 2.51
N SER A 99 9.24 8.38 2.93
CA SER A 99 8.86 9.59 2.21
C SER A 99 9.38 9.57 0.77
N ARG A 100 8.59 10.13 -0.16
CA ARG A 100 9.11 10.44 -1.50
C ARG A 100 10.36 11.32 -1.36
N GLY A 101 11.43 10.95 -2.06
CA GLY A 101 12.65 11.74 -2.09
C GLY A 101 12.37 13.15 -2.60
N GLN A 102 13.10 14.13 -2.07
CA GLN A 102 12.99 15.50 -2.55
C GLN A 102 13.56 15.59 -3.96
N THR A 103 12.78 16.15 -4.87
CA THR A 103 13.27 16.48 -6.21
C THR A 103 13.96 17.83 -6.11
N LYS A 104 15.28 17.88 -6.33
CA LYS A 104 16.00 19.17 -6.35
C LYS A 104 15.56 20.05 -7.54
N GLU A 105 15.08 19.42 -8.61
CA GLU A 105 14.63 20.08 -9.85
C GLU A 105 13.41 19.34 -10.43
N PRO A 106 12.21 19.96 -10.48
CA PRO A 106 10.97 19.32 -10.94
C PRO A 106 11.07 18.65 -12.32
N TRP A 107 11.93 19.18 -13.19
CA TRP A 107 12.12 18.79 -14.59
C TRP A 107 13.10 17.63 -14.76
N ALA A 108 14.00 17.42 -13.80
CA ALA A 108 15.08 16.43 -13.91
C ALA A 108 14.67 15.04 -13.41
N GLY A 109 13.52 14.91 -12.73
CA GLY A 109 13.01 13.62 -12.23
C GLY A 109 13.91 12.91 -11.20
N HIS A 110 15.00 13.52 -10.77
CA HIS A 110 15.97 12.93 -9.86
C HIS A 110 15.50 13.10 -8.41
N GLN A 111 15.00 12.01 -7.82
CA GLN A 111 14.65 11.93 -6.41
C GLN A 111 15.90 11.75 -5.56
N SER A 112 16.07 12.61 -4.57
CA SER A 112 17.13 12.55 -3.55
C SER A 112 16.56 12.18 -2.18
N PHE A 113 17.21 11.24 -1.50
CA PHE A 113 16.79 10.73 -0.20
C PHE A 113 17.87 11.03 0.86
N ASP A 114 17.49 11.72 1.93
CA ASP A 114 18.35 11.90 3.09
C ASP A 114 18.41 10.59 3.90
N LEU A 115 19.61 10.06 4.10
CA LEU A 115 19.80 8.73 4.71
C LEU A 115 19.36 8.69 6.17
N LYS A 116 19.57 9.75 6.96
CA LYS A 116 19.07 9.84 8.35
C LYS A 116 17.55 9.85 8.38
N LYS A 117 16.90 10.63 7.50
CA LYS A 117 15.43 10.63 7.40
C LYS A 117 14.90 9.24 7.08
N VAL A 118 15.48 8.56 6.09
CA VAL A 118 15.10 7.18 5.73
C VAL A 118 15.32 6.22 6.91
N LEU A 119 16.40 6.38 7.67
CA LEU A 119 16.68 5.56 8.85
C LEU A 119 15.59 5.70 9.91
N GLU A 120 15.21 6.93 10.25
CA GLU A 120 14.13 7.21 11.20
C GLU A 120 12.78 6.64 10.73
N GLU A 121 12.47 6.77 9.44
CA GLU A 121 11.25 6.22 8.85
C GLU A 121 11.21 4.69 8.92
N LEU A 122 12.33 4.02 8.63
CA LEU A 122 12.43 2.57 8.74
C LEU A 122 12.37 2.07 10.19
N LYS A 123 12.95 2.80 11.15
CA LYS A 123 12.84 2.49 12.60
C LYS A 123 11.39 2.53 13.06
N LYS A 124 10.63 3.56 12.67
CA LYS A 124 9.18 3.64 12.97
C LYS A 124 8.37 2.46 12.43
N GLN A 125 8.82 1.83 11.34
CA GLN A 125 8.17 0.64 10.80
C GLN A 125 8.63 -0.64 11.51
N GLN A 126 9.84 -0.66 12.07
CA GLN A 126 10.35 -1.73 12.92
C GLN A 126 9.57 -1.82 14.23
N ASP A 127 9.27 -0.68 14.87
CA ASP A 127 8.53 -0.60 16.14
C ASP A 127 7.04 -0.96 16.01
N LYS A 128 6.52 -1.03 14.78
CA LYS A 128 5.13 -1.43 14.48
C LYS A 128 4.96 -2.95 14.23
N LYS A 129 6.04 -3.74 14.33
CA LYS A 129 5.98 -5.21 14.27
C LYS A 129 5.22 -5.77 15.47
#